data_AF-W6TGC2-F1
#
_entry.id   AF-W6TGC2-F1
#
_cell.length_a   1.000
_cell.length_b   1.000
_cell.length_c   1.000
_cell.angle_alpha   90.00
_cell.angle_beta   90.00
_cell.angle_gamma   90.00
#
_symmetry.space_group_name_H-M   'P 1'
#
loop_
_entity.id
_entity.type
_entity.pdbx_description
1 polymer ?
#
loop_
_entity_poly.entity_id
_entity_poly.type
_entity_poly.pdbx_seq_one_letter_code
_entity_poly.pdbx_strand_id
1 'polypeptide(L)'
;MKQDYMKEIENAKRENKDLLIQKNEYLKSLDNLKSQFKHLLNTTDSYNDQMKGANVLNGTSAIINKNDYLNIIFVYLLFLASICLDIFLAMVFHIIHNSYNKFYEQKLLYSIQLPRNIKVNLPKSNKDINLKQQRQIFNSESKKQNKKSNDDKLLEFIKSNLENDNRTIKSVRKITQDTNLSKYQISKYLSELMNKGLIIKENQRLVLNQD
;
A
#
# COMPACT_ATOMS: atom_id res chain seq x y z
N MET A 1 6.83 88.38 21.58
CA MET A 1 8.03 87.91 20.85
C MET A 1 9.13 87.38 21.76
N LYS A 2 9.93 88.20 22.47
CA LYS A 2 11.07 87.66 23.27
C LYS A 2 10.66 86.69 24.38
N GLN A 3 9.53 86.93 25.06
CA GLN A 3 9.01 86.04 26.09
C GLN A 3 8.47 84.72 25.52
N ASP A 4 7.85 84.75 24.34
CA ASP A 4 7.34 83.55 23.67
C ASP A 4 8.49 82.62 23.28
N TYR A 5 9.57 83.18 22.73
CA TYR A 5 10.78 82.42 22.41
C TYR A 5 11.46 81.83 23.65
N MET A 6 11.51 82.55 24.77
CA MET A 6 12.06 82.00 26.02
C MET A 6 11.24 80.82 26.54
N LYS A 7 9.90 80.89 26.43
CA LYS A 7 9.00 79.81 26.82
C LYS A 7 9.15 78.59 25.91
N GLU A 8 9.34 78.80 24.61
CA GLU A 8 9.56 77.73 23.64
C GLU A 8 10.90 77.03 23.86
N ILE A 9 11.97 77.78 24.16
CA ILE A 9 13.29 77.23 24.54
C ILE A 9 13.19 76.40 25.83
N GLU A 10 12.44 76.87 26.82
CA GLU A 10 12.26 76.15 28.08
C GLU A 10 11.47 74.84 27.89
N ASN A 11 10.43 74.87 27.05
CA ASN A 11 9.67 73.67 26.67
C ASN A 11 10.55 72.68 25.91
N ALA A 12 11.31 73.14 24.90
CA ALA A 12 12.22 72.28 24.14
C ALA A 12 13.34 71.69 25.02
N LYS A 13 13.79 72.43 26.05
CA LYS A 13 14.76 71.92 27.03
C LYS A 13 14.15 70.82 27.91
N ARG A 14 12.88 70.96 28.30
CA ARG A 14 12.15 69.94 29.07
C ARG A 14 11.93 68.69 28.22
N GLU A 15 11.46 68.85 27.00
CA GLU A 15 11.24 67.75 26.06
C GLU A 15 12.53 66.99 25.74
N ASN A 16 13.63 67.69 25.48
CA ASN A 16 14.94 67.04 25.28
C ASN A 16 15.41 66.24 26.51
N LYS A 17 15.10 66.71 27.73
CA LYS A 17 15.43 65.99 28.94
C LYS A 17 14.61 64.71 29.07
N ASP A 18 13.32 64.78 28.78
CA ASP A 18 12.41 63.63 28.83
C ASP A 18 12.76 62.59 27.76
N LEU A 19 13.09 63.04 26.54
CA LEU A 19 13.58 62.18 25.46
C LEU A 19 14.88 61.47 25.82
N LEU A 20 15.80 62.14 26.55
CA LEU A 20 17.05 61.54 26.99
C LEU A 20 16.79 60.45 28.05
N ILE A 21 15.84 60.68 28.96
CA ILE A 21 15.41 59.67 29.94
C ILE A 21 14.82 58.45 29.23
N GLN A 22 13.89 58.66 28.29
CA GLN A 22 13.31 57.56 27.51
C GLN A 22 14.37 56.76 26.74
N LYS A 23 15.32 57.45 26.09
CA LYS A 23 16.45 56.79 25.41
C LYS A 23 17.24 55.89 26.36
N ASN A 24 17.52 56.35 27.57
CA ASN A 24 18.27 55.56 28.55
C ASN A 24 17.46 54.34 29.04
N GLU A 25 16.14 54.48 29.22
CA GLU A 25 15.26 53.36 29.54
C GLU A 25 15.22 52.32 28.42
N TYR A 26 15.14 52.75 27.16
CA TYR A 26 15.21 51.86 26.01
C TYR A 26 16.56 51.15 25.90
N LEU A 27 17.68 51.84 26.17
CA LEU A 27 19.00 51.20 26.17
C LEU A 27 19.09 50.13 27.27
N LYS A 28 18.56 50.41 28.46
CA LYS A 28 18.54 49.46 29.58
C LYS A 28 17.67 48.25 29.28
N SER A 29 16.52 48.43 28.62
CA SER A 29 15.65 47.32 28.22
C SER A 29 16.31 46.48 27.12
N LEU A 30 17.03 47.09 26.19
CA LEU A 30 17.79 46.39 25.15
C LEU A 30 18.89 45.51 25.74
N ASP A 31 19.64 46.03 26.72
CA ASP A 31 20.68 45.27 27.42
C ASP A 31 20.09 44.10 28.23
N ASN A 32 18.93 44.31 28.87
CA ASN A 32 18.22 43.23 29.55
C ASN A 32 17.77 42.14 28.56
N LEU A 33 17.21 42.53 27.42
CA LEU A 33 16.81 41.60 26.37
C LEU A 33 18.01 40.81 25.82
N LYS A 34 19.15 41.47 25.60
CA LYS A 34 20.40 40.80 25.20
C LYS A 34 20.86 39.77 26.24
N SER A 35 20.74 40.10 27.52
CA SER A 35 21.05 39.18 28.61
C SER A 35 20.14 37.96 28.61
N GLN A 36 18.82 38.17 28.47
CA GLN A 36 17.84 37.08 28.37
C GLN A 36 18.09 36.19 27.16
N PHE A 37 18.43 36.78 26.00
CA PHE A 37 18.77 36.02 24.82
C PHE A 37 20.03 35.17 25.03
N LYS A 38 21.06 35.73 25.66
CA LYS A 38 22.28 34.99 26.02
C LYS A 38 21.98 33.84 26.98
N HIS A 39 21.11 34.06 27.96
CA HIS A 39 20.67 33.03 28.89
C HIS A 39 19.93 31.90 28.17
N LEU A 40 19.00 32.22 27.27
CA LEU A 40 18.27 31.25 26.45
C LEU A 40 19.21 30.44 25.56
N LEU A 41 20.19 31.10 24.93
CA LEU A 41 21.18 30.43 24.09
C LEU A 41 22.01 29.43 24.91
N ASN A 42 22.57 29.88 26.05
CA ASN A 42 23.32 29.02 26.96
C ASN A 42 22.49 27.86 27.51
N THR A 43 21.21 28.10 27.82
CA THR A 43 20.29 27.06 28.30
C THR A 43 20.01 26.02 27.22
N THR A 44 19.85 26.48 25.96
CA THR A 44 19.64 25.60 24.81
C THR A 44 20.88 24.75 24.52
N ASP A 45 22.08 25.34 24.59
CA ASP A 45 23.33 24.63 24.40
C ASP A 45 23.55 23.60 25.51
N SER A 46 23.32 23.97 26.78
CA SER A 46 23.42 23.04 27.91
C SER A 46 22.41 21.89 27.81
N TYR A 47 21.17 22.15 27.36
CA TYR A 47 20.17 21.11 27.17
C TYR A 47 20.54 20.18 26.01
N ASN A 48 21.09 20.73 24.93
CA ASN A 48 21.59 19.95 23.80
C ASN A 48 22.75 19.04 24.23
N ASP A 49 23.68 19.53 25.05
CA ASP A 49 24.79 18.73 25.55
C ASP A 49 24.33 17.66 26.56
N GLN A 50 23.33 17.95 27.39
CA GLN A 50 22.67 16.93 28.22
C GLN A 50 21.97 15.86 27.37
N MET A 51 21.29 16.25 26.29
CA MET A 51 20.66 15.32 25.35
C MET A 51 21.68 14.46 24.62
N LYS A 52 22.80 15.04 24.19
CA LYS A 52 23.93 14.26 23.65
C LYS A 52 24.46 13.26 24.68
N GLY A 53 24.65 13.67 25.93
CA GLY A 53 25.07 12.79 27.02
C GLY A 53 24.08 11.65 27.30
N ALA A 54 22.78 11.95 27.33
CA ALA A 54 21.72 10.95 27.50
C ALA A 54 21.67 9.95 26.34
N ASN A 55 21.87 10.41 25.10
CA ASN A 55 21.92 9.55 23.92
C ASN A 55 23.13 8.61 23.92
N VAL A 56 24.29 9.06 24.42
CA VAL A 56 25.48 8.22 24.64
C VAL A 56 25.22 7.17 25.72
N LEU A 57 24.57 7.55 26.82
CA LEU A 57 24.23 6.63 27.92
C LEU A 57 23.18 5.58 27.51
N ASN A 58 22.25 5.93 26.63
CA ASN A 58 21.26 5.01 26.07
C ASN A 58 21.82 4.08 24.97
N GLY A 59 23.13 4.11 24.69
CA GLY A 59 23.78 3.21 23.74
C GLY A 59 23.51 3.51 22.25
N THR A 60 22.74 4.56 21.96
CA THR A 60 22.63 5.14 20.62
C THR A 60 23.86 5.98 20.34
N SER A 61 24.93 5.34 19.86
CA SER A 61 26.21 5.96 19.49
C SER A 61 26.12 6.96 18.34
N ALA A 62 24.96 7.08 17.69
CA ALA A 62 24.72 8.11 16.71
C ALA A 62 24.45 9.44 17.44
N ILE A 63 25.49 10.23 17.62
CA ILE A 63 25.35 11.68 17.77
C ILE A 63 24.75 12.15 16.43
N ILE A 64 23.41 12.12 16.31
CA ILE A 64 22.72 12.54 15.10
C ILE A 64 23.04 14.01 14.94
N ASN A 65 23.90 14.33 13.98
CA ASN A 65 24.24 15.71 13.69
C ASN A 65 22.96 16.41 13.22
N LYS A 66 22.80 17.71 13.50
CA LYS A 66 21.61 18.47 13.10
C LYS A 66 21.32 18.33 11.60
N ASN A 67 22.37 18.16 10.80
CA ASN A 67 22.31 17.95 9.35
C ASN A 67 21.87 16.53 8.96
N ASP A 68 22.07 15.54 9.82
CA ASP A 68 21.66 14.14 9.57
C ASP A 68 20.16 13.95 9.79
N TYR A 69 19.52 14.77 10.61
CA TYR A 69 18.05 14.75 10.79
C TYR A 69 17.32 14.98 9.46
N LEU A 70 17.79 15.90 8.62
CA LEU A 70 17.18 16.16 7.32
C LEU A 70 17.30 14.94 6.40
N ASN A 71 18.46 14.27 6.40
CA ASN A 71 18.66 13.05 5.63
C ASN A 71 17.79 11.89 6.14
N ILE A 72 17.70 11.73 7.46
CA ILE A 72 16.84 10.72 8.09
C ILE A 72 15.38 10.96 7.72
N ILE A 73 14.88 12.20 7.89
CA ILE A 73 13.52 12.59 7.51
C ILE A 73 13.28 12.34 6.02
N PHE A 74 14.24 12.71 5.17
CA PHE A 74 14.16 12.51 3.73
C PHE A 74 14.03 11.03 3.34
N VAL A 75 14.83 10.15 3.96
CA VAL A 75 14.76 8.70 3.74
C VAL A 75 13.40 8.14 4.16
N TYR A 76 12.88 8.55 5.32
CA TYR A 76 11.55 8.13 5.76
C TYR A 76 10.43 8.64 4.85
N LEU A 77 10.58 9.84 4.29
CA LEU A 77 9.61 10.43 3.37
C LEU A 77 9.62 9.71 2.01
N LEU A 78 10.80 9.32 1.52
CA LEU A 78 10.93 8.46 0.34
C LEU A 78 10.34 7.07 0.58
N PHE A 79 10.56 6.49 1.75
CA PHE A 79 9.99 5.19 2.11
C PHE A 79 8.45 5.24 2.15
N LEU A 80 7.88 6.30 2.75
CA LEU A 80 6.45 6.54 2.72
C LEU A 80 5.92 6.72 1.29
N ALA A 81 6.62 7.49 0.46
CA ALA A 81 6.26 7.69 -0.93
C ALA A 81 6.28 6.37 -1.73
N SER A 82 7.25 5.49 -1.45
CA SER A 82 7.32 4.16 -2.07
C SER A 82 6.10 3.30 -1.73
N ILE A 83 5.72 3.24 -0.45
CA ILE A 83 4.53 2.47 -0.02
C ILE A 83 3.25 3.05 -0.64
N CYS A 84 3.14 4.39 -0.68
CA CYS A 84 2.02 5.05 -1.34
C CYS A 84 1.95 4.71 -2.83
N LEU A 85 3.11 4.67 -3.51
CA LEU A 85 3.19 4.33 -4.92
C LEU A 85 2.79 2.88 -5.17
N ASP A 86 3.20 1.93 -4.33
CA ASP A 86 2.79 0.52 -4.45
C ASP A 86 1.28 0.33 -4.28
N ILE A 87 0.68 0.98 -3.29
CA ILE A 87 -0.77 0.96 -3.06
C ILE A 87 -1.51 1.59 -4.24
N PHE A 88 -1.00 2.71 -4.75
CA PHE A 88 -1.56 3.37 -5.94
C PHE A 88 -1.48 2.47 -7.17
N LEU A 89 -0.33 1.83 -7.41
CA LEU A 89 -0.14 0.90 -8.52
C LEU A 89 -1.15 -0.26 -8.41
N ALA A 90 -1.30 -0.84 -7.21
CA ALA A 90 -2.25 -1.92 -6.97
C ALA A 90 -3.70 -1.50 -7.27
N MET A 91 -4.11 -0.29 -6.86
CA MET A 91 -5.42 0.25 -7.20
C MET A 91 -5.60 0.44 -8.71
N VAL A 92 -4.59 1.01 -9.40
CA VAL A 92 -4.65 1.21 -10.86
C VAL A 92 -4.74 -0.14 -11.58
N PHE A 93 -3.93 -1.13 -11.20
CA PHE A 93 -4.02 -2.48 -11.75
C PHE A 93 -5.39 -3.11 -11.48
N HIS A 94 -5.98 -2.89 -10.31
CA HIS A 94 -7.31 -3.39 -10.01
C HIS A 94 -8.39 -2.73 -10.87
N ILE A 95 -8.29 -1.42 -11.09
CA ILE A 95 -9.19 -0.67 -11.99
C ILE A 95 -9.04 -1.17 -13.44
N ILE A 96 -7.82 -1.34 -13.93
CA ILE A 96 -7.53 -1.85 -15.28
C ILE A 96 -8.04 -3.29 -15.43
N HIS A 97 -7.79 -4.15 -14.44
CA HIS A 97 -8.27 -5.53 -14.48
C HIS A 97 -9.80 -5.58 -14.46
N ASN A 98 -10.45 -4.74 -13.66
CA ASN A 98 -11.91 -4.65 -13.60
C ASN A 98 -12.51 -4.11 -14.91
N SER A 99 -11.89 -3.10 -15.53
CA SER A 99 -12.35 -2.58 -16.83
C SER A 99 -12.14 -3.62 -17.95
N TYR A 100 -11.02 -4.35 -17.92
CA TYR A 100 -10.75 -5.45 -18.83
C TYR A 100 -11.79 -6.56 -18.66
N ASN A 101 -12.07 -7.01 -17.43
CA ASN A 101 -13.10 -8.02 -17.18
C ASN A 101 -14.49 -7.56 -17.65
N LYS A 102 -14.88 -6.30 -17.38
CA LYS A 102 -16.14 -5.74 -17.88
C LYS A 102 -16.21 -5.73 -19.41
N PHE A 103 -15.10 -5.44 -20.09
CA PHE A 103 -15.02 -5.53 -21.55
C PHE A 103 -15.22 -6.96 -22.06
N TYR A 104 -14.62 -7.96 -21.40
CA TYR A 104 -14.82 -9.37 -21.76
C TYR A 104 -16.22 -9.87 -21.44
N GLU A 105 -16.82 -9.46 -20.31
CA GLU A 105 -18.22 -9.76 -19.98
C GLU A 105 -19.18 -9.17 -21.00
N GLN A 106 -18.97 -7.92 -21.42
CA GLN A 106 -19.77 -7.30 -22.49
C GLN A 106 -19.56 -8.02 -23.83
N LYS A 107 -18.32 -8.34 -24.20
CA LYS A 107 -18.04 -9.10 -25.42
C LYS A 107 -18.69 -10.49 -25.39
N LEU A 108 -18.70 -11.16 -24.23
CA LEU A 108 -19.42 -12.42 -24.01
C LEU A 108 -20.93 -12.23 -24.19
N LEU A 109 -21.53 -11.24 -23.52
CA LEU A 109 -22.97 -10.96 -23.62
C LEU A 109 -23.43 -10.60 -25.03
N TYR A 110 -22.65 -9.83 -25.79
CA TYR A 110 -22.95 -9.51 -27.19
C TYR A 110 -22.63 -10.64 -28.17
N SER A 111 -21.68 -11.53 -27.84
CA SER A 111 -21.40 -12.74 -28.63
C SER A 111 -22.40 -13.87 -28.37
N ILE A 112 -23.12 -13.82 -27.24
CA ILE A 112 -24.16 -14.77 -26.86
C ILE A 112 -25.52 -14.19 -27.25
N GLN A 113 -25.77 -14.02 -28.55
CA GLN A 113 -27.15 -14.09 -29.04
C GLN A 113 -27.57 -15.56 -28.93
N LEU A 114 -28.15 -15.95 -27.78
CA LEU A 114 -28.75 -17.28 -27.63
C LEU A 114 -29.79 -17.50 -28.74
N PRO A 115 -29.79 -18.64 -29.43
CA PRO A 115 -30.92 -19.05 -30.25
C PRO A 115 -32.14 -19.19 -29.33
N ARG A 116 -33.16 -18.36 -29.60
CA ARG A 116 -34.35 -18.18 -28.74
C ARG A 116 -35.29 -19.40 -28.68
N ASN A 117 -34.93 -20.56 -29.19
CA ASN A 117 -35.83 -21.71 -29.27
C ASN A 117 -35.09 -23.03 -29.00
N ILE A 118 -34.88 -23.37 -27.73
CA ILE A 118 -34.68 -24.76 -27.33
C ILE A 118 -35.73 -25.07 -26.27
N LYS A 119 -36.86 -25.67 -26.68
CA LYS A 119 -37.80 -26.35 -25.77
C LYS A 119 -37.09 -27.58 -25.21
N VAL A 120 -36.46 -27.43 -24.06
CA VAL A 120 -36.02 -28.58 -23.25
C VAL A 120 -37.10 -28.85 -22.21
N ASN A 121 -37.74 -30.01 -22.31
CA ASN A 121 -38.65 -30.51 -21.27
C ASN A 121 -37.82 -30.87 -20.03
N LEU A 122 -37.77 -29.98 -19.04
CA LEU A 122 -37.18 -30.26 -17.73
C LEU A 122 -38.24 -30.86 -16.79
N PRO A 123 -37.95 -31.95 -16.05
CA PRO A 123 -38.86 -32.49 -15.06
C PRO A 123 -38.94 -31.54 -13.86
N LYS A 124 -40.18 -31.31 -13.39
CA LYS A 124 -40.50 -30.45 -12.25
C LYS A 124 -39.74 -30.91 -11.00
N SER A 125 -38.77 -30.11 -10.55
CA SER A 125 -38.20 -30.21 -9.21
C SER A 125 -38.53 -28.93 -8.46
N ASN A 126 -39.54 -29.01 -7.59
CA ASN A 126 -39.84 -27.98 -6.61
C ASN A 126 -38.75 -28.02 -5.54
N LYS A 127 -37.94 -26.95 -5.45
CA LYS A 127 -37.24 -26.56 -4.22
C LYS A 127 -36.81 -25.11 -4.34
N ASP A 128 -37.61 -24.24 -3.74
CA ASP A 128 -37.25 -22.86 -3.45
C ASP A 128 -35.98 -22.82 -2.61
N ILE A 129 -34.89 -22.28 -3.16
CA ILE A 129 -33.68 -21.99 -2.41
C ILE A 129 -33.60 -20.48 -2.23
N ASN A 130 -34.06 -20.05 -1.07
CA ASN A 130 -33.82 -18.71 -0.52
C ASN A 130 -32.31 -18.52 -0.33
N LEU A 131 -31.69 -17.68 -1.16
CA LEU A 131 -30.34 -17.18 -1.00
C LEU A 131 -30.32 -16.10 0.09
N LYS A 132 -29.90 -16.45 1.31
CA LYS A 132 -29.39 -15.47 2.28
C LYS A 132 -27.88 -15.62 2.41
N GLN A 133 -27.18 -14.58 2.00
CA GLN A 133 -25.76 -14.36 2.21
C GLN A 133 -25.43 -14.34 3.71
N GLN A 134 -24.48 -15.15 4.14
CA GLN A 134 -23.73 -14.89 5.38
C GLN A 134 -22.24 -15.06 5.11
N ARG A 135 -21.53 -13.92 5.16
CA ARG A 135 -20.09 -13.85 5.41
C ARG A 135 -19.83 -14.38 6.81
N GLN A 136 -18.99 -15.40 6.95
CA GLN A 136 -18.30 -15.68 8.20
C GLN A 136 -16.84 -16.01 7.96
N ILE A 137 -16.02 -15.18 8.59
CA ILE A 137 -14.58 -15.32 8.82
C ILE A 137 -14.37 -16.63 9.58
N PHE A 138 -13.57 -17.55 9.05
CA PHE A 138 -13.17 -18.76 9.78
C PHE A 138 -11.78 -18.56 10.38
N ASN A 139 -11.76 -18.38 11.70
CA ASN A 139 -10.58 -18.60 12.52
C ASN A 139 -10.14 -20.06 12.36
N SER A 140 -8.84 -20.24 12.13
CA SER A 140 -8.19 -21.54 12.08
C SER A 140 -8.00 -22.05 13.51
N GLU A 141 -8.72 -23.10 13.88
CA GLU A 141 -8.23 -24.00 14.92
C GLU A 141 -8.65 -25.46 14.62
N SER A 142 -7.61 -26.28 14.62
CA SER A 142 -7.48 -27.69 14.27
C SER A 142 -8.64 -28.63 14.60
N LYS A 143 -8.95 -29.51 13.63
CA LYS A 143 -9.11 -30.96 13.86
C LYS A 143 -8.82 -31.74 12.58
N LYS A 144 -7.68 -32.45 12.58
CA LYS A 144 -7.27 -33.40 11.54
C LYS A 144 -8.31 -34.52 11.42
N GLN A 145 -8.94 -34.62 10.26
CA GLN A 145 -9.41 -35.89 9.73
C GLN A 145 -8.88 -36.03 8.30
N ASN A 146 -7.91 -36.93 8.15
CA ASN A 146 -7.27 -37.31 6.90
C ASN A 146 -8.29 -37.96 5.95
N LYS A 147 -8.96 -37.15 5.13
CA LYS A 147 -9.33 -37.54 3.77
C LYS A 147 -8.32 -36.85 2.88
N LYS A 148 -7.44 -37.62 2.20
CA LYS A 148 -6.62 -37.08 1.10
C LYS A 148 -7.59 -36.36 0.17
N SER A 149 -7.51 -35.04 0.18
CA SER A 149 -8.43 -34.20 -0.57
C SER A 149 -8.23 -34.49 -2.06
N ASN A 150 -9.25 -34.32 -2.89
CA ASN A 150 -9.06 -34.42 -4.35
C ASN A 150 -7.93 -33.49 -4.83
N ASP A 151 -7.67 -32.43 -4.09
CA ASP A 151 -6.64 -31.44 -4.34
C ASP A 151 -5.23 -32.02 -4.18
N ASP A 152 -5.00 -32.88 -3.19
CA ASP A 152 -3.71 -33.56 -3.00
C ASP A 152 -3.37 -34.44 -4.21
N LYS A 153 -4.37 -35.13 -4.76
CA LYS A 153 -4.20 -35.96 -5.97
C LYS A 153 -3.90 -35.13 -7.21
N LEU A 154 -4.55 -33.97 -7.35
CA LEU A 154 -4.31 -33.03 -8.45
C LEU A 154 -2.91 -32.42 -8.39
N LEU A 155 -2.44 -32.07 -7.19
CA LEU A 155 -1.09 -31.54 -6.93
C LEU A 155 -0.02 -32.59 -7.21
N GLU A 156 -0.22 -33.83 -6.74
CA GLU A 156 0.67 -34.97 -7.02
C GLU A 156 0.71 -35.30 -8.52
N PHE A 157 -0.44 -35.20 -9.21
CA PHE A 157 -0.54 -35.36 -10.65
C PHE A 157 0.25 -34.29 -11.41
N ILE A 158 0.15 -33.00 -11.06
CA ILE A 158 0.95 -31.95 -11.72
C ILE A 158 2.44 -32.22 -11.48
N LYS A 159 2.84 -32.41 -10.22
CA LYS A 159 4.25 -32.52 -9.86
C LYS A 159 4.97 -33.66 -10.59
N SER A 160 4.26 -34.76 -10.84
CA SER A 160 4.80 -35.93 -11.58
C SER A 160 4.81 -35.78 -13.10
N ASN A 161 4.09 -34.78 -13.65
CA ASN A 161 3.89 -34.62 -15.10
C ASN A 161 4.42 -33.28 -15.66
N LEU A 162 5.22 -32.54 -14.89
CA LEU A 162 5.97 -31.39 -15.40
C LEU A 162 7.16 -31.86 -16.27
N GLU A 163 7.53 -31.03 -17.24
CA GLU A 163 8.78 -31.18 -18.00
C GLU A 163 9.98 -30.71 -17.16
N ASN A 164 11.19 -30.89 -17.69
CA ASN A 164 12.44 -30.59 -16.98
C ASN A 164 12.56 -29.11 -16.58
N ASP A 165 11.82 -28.22 -17.24
CA ASP A 165 11.76 -26.79 -16.96
C ASP A 165 10.90 -26.44 -15.73
N ASN A 166 10.19 -27.40 -15.15
CA ASN A 166 9.22 -27.24 -14.05
C ASN A 166 8.12 -26.20 -14.31
N ARG A 167 7.91 -25.82 -15.58
CA ARG A 167 6.96 -24.77 -15.99
C ARG A 167 5.94 -25.31 -16.99
N THR A 168 6.37 -26.24 -17.83
CA THR A 168 5.53 -26.81 -18.88
C THR A 168 5.04 -28.18 -18.45
N ILE A 169 3.79 -28.49 -18.75
CA ILE A 169 3.23 -29.83 -18.50
C ILE A 169 3.47 -30.68 -19.73
N LYS A 170 3.90 -31.93 -19.52
CA LYS A 170 4.10 -32.92 -20.58
C LYS A 170 2.85 -33.02 -21.47
N SER A 171 3.05 -33.27 -22.76
CA SER A 171 1.93 -33.52 -23.66
C SER A 171 1.05 -34.69 -23.18
N VAL A 172 -0.26 -34.65 -23.45
CA VAL A 172 -1.20 -35.72 -23.05
C VAL A 172 -0.73 -37.11 -23.49
N ARG A 173 -0.09 -37.22 -24.66
CA ARG A 173 0.47 -38.50 -25.15
C ARG A 173 1.58 -39.03 -24.24
N LYS A 174 2.52 -38.17 -23.85
CA LYS A 174 3.60 -38.51 -22.91
C LYS A 174 3.03 -38.87 -21.54
N ILE A 175 2.05 -38.13 -21.03
CA ILE A 175 1.39 -38.44 -19.75
C ILE A 175 0.72 -39.82 -19.79
N THR A 176 0.01 -40.16 -20.87
CA THR A 176 -0.61 -41.48 -21.01
C THR A 176 0.42 -42.61 -21.03
N GLN A 177 1.58 -42.39 -21.67
CA GLN A 177 2.70 -43.34 -21.68
C GLN A 177 3.34 -43.49 -20.28
N ASP A 178 3.49 -42.39 -19.55
CA ASP A 178 4.19 -42.36 -18.27
C ASP A 178 3.31 -42.83 -17.09
N THR A 179 1.99 -42.66 -17.16
CA THR A 179 1.10 -42.80 -15.98
C THR A 179 -0.01 -43.85 -16.09
N ASN A 180 -0.11 -44.62 -17.18
CA ASN A 180 -1.22 -45.55 -17.45
C ASN A 180 -2.63 -44.96 -17.29
N LEU A 181 -2.76 -43.62 -17.19
CA LEU A 181 -4.02 -42.93 -17.03
C LEU A 181 -4.72 -42.79 -18.38
N SER A 182 -6.04 -42.93 -18.37
CA SER A 182 -6.83 -42.75 -19.59
C SER A 182 -6.77 -41.28 -20.06
N LYS A 183 -6.85 -41.07 -21.37
CA LYS A 183 -6.91 -39.72 -21.97
C LYS A 183 -8.04 -38.88 -21.38
N TYR A 184 -9.17 -39.52 -21.03
CA TYR A 184 -10.30 -38.88 -20.38
C TYR A 184 -9.95 -38.37 -18.97
N GLN A 185 -9.34 -39.20 -18.14
CA GLN A 185 -8.93 -38.80 -16.78
C GLN A 185 -7.90 -37.67 -16.80
N ILE A 186 -6.91 -37.75 -17.70
CA ILE A 186 -5.92 -36.67 -17.91
C ILE A 186 -6.63 -35.37 -18.28
N SER A 187 -7.58 -35.43 -19.22
CA SER A 187 -8.34 -34.24 -19.62
C SER A 187 -9.18 -33.65 -18.49
N LYS A 188 -9.75 -34.51 -17.63
CA LYS A 188 -10.51 -34.08 -16.46
C LYS A 188 -9.62 -33.35 -15.45
N TYR A 189 -8.45 -33.90 -15.13
CA TYR A 189 -7.50 -33.24 -14.23
C TYR A 189 -6.99 -31.92 -14.79
N LEU A 190 -6.61 -31.88 -16.07
CA LEU A 190 -6.19 -30.63 -16.70
C LEU A 190 -7.29 -29.56 -16.70
N SER A 191 -8.55 -29.94 -16.95
CA SER A 191 -9.68 -29.02 -16.86
C SER A 191 -9.93 -28.51 -15.44
N GLU A 192 -9.85 -29.36 -14.43
CA GLU A 192 -9.99 -28.95 -13.02
C GLU A 192 -8.87 -27.98 -12.61
N LEU A 193 -7.65 -28.20 -13.10
CA LEU A 193 -6.49 -27.33 -12.84
C LEU A 193 -6.58 -26.00 -13.59
N MET A 194 -7.11 -26.00 -14.81
CA MET A 194 -7.43 -24.76 -15.55
C MET A 194 -8.51 -23.95 -14.84
N ASN A 195 -9.57 -24.60 -14.37
CA ASN A 195 -10.65 -23.93 -13.61
C ASN A 195 -10.14 -23.31 -12.30
N LYS A 196 -9.10 -23.90 -11.70
CA LYS A 196 -8.41 -23.36 -10.52
C LYS A 196 -7.34 -22.32 -10.85
N GLY A 197 -7.08 -22.03 -12.13
CA GLY A 197 -6.07 -21.07 -12.57
C GLY A 197 -4.62 -21.53 -12.40
N LEU A 198 -4.38 -22.83 -12.20
CA LEU A 198 -3.04 -23.40 -12.01
C LEU A 198 -2.32 -23.72 -13.33
N ILE A 199 -3.08 -23.86 -14.42
CA ILE A 199 -2.54 -24.15 -15.75
C ILE A 199 -3.22 -23.22 -16.76
N ILE A 200 -2.44 -22.72 -17.71
CA ILE A 200 -2.93 -21.93 -18.84
C ILE A 200 -2.67 -22.73 -20.12
N LYS A 201 -3.69 -22.83 -20.97
CA LYS A 201 -3.58 -23.50 -22.28
C LYS A 201 -3.14 -22.46 -23.32
N GLU A 202 -1.92 -22.59 -23.80
CA GLU A 202 -1.29 -21.65 -24.75
C GLU A 202 -2.04 -21.57 -26.10
N ASN A 203 -2.53 -22.70 -26.61
CA ASN A 203 -3.22 -22.76 -27.91
C ASN A 203 -4.67 -23.25 -27.76
N GLN A 204 -5.61 -22.34 -27.54
CA GLN A 204 -7.03 -22.64 -27.77
C GLN A 204 -7.27 -22.63 -29.29
N ARG A 205 -7.33 -23.80 -29.93
CA ARG A 205 -7.94 -23.90 -31.26
C ARG A 205 -9.40 -23.47 -31.10
N LEU A 206 -9.76 -22.34 -31.70
CA LEU A 206 -11.15 -21.96 -31.92
C LEU A 206 -11.81 -23.12 -32.67
N VAL A 207 -12.65 -23.89 -31.99
CA VAL A 207 -13.51 -24.86 -32.65
C VAL A 207 -14.62 -24.02 -33.27
N LEU A 208 -14.52 -23.79 -34.58
CA LEU A 208 -15.65 -23.38 -35.38
C LEU A 208 -16.76 -24.44 -35.15
N ASN A 209 -17.89 -24.02 -34.59
CA ASN A 209 -19.12 -24.77 -34.80
C ASN A 209 -19.39 -24.71 -36.31
N GLN A 210 -19.12 -25.81 -37.01
CA GLN A 210 -19.82 -26.09 -38.25
C GLN A 210 -21.20 -26.62 -37.86
N ASP A 211 -22.22 -25.98 -38.41
CA ASP A 211 -23.61 -26.46 -38.37
C ASP A 211 -23.73 -27.88 -38.95
#